data_AF-A0A3Q8CXF3-F1
#
_entry.id   AF-A0A3Q8CXF3-F1
#
_cell.length_a   1.000
_cell.length_b   1.000
_cell.length_c   1.000
_cell.angle_alpha   90.00
_cell.angle_beta   90.00
_cell.angle_gamma   90.00
#
_symmetry.space_group_name_H-M   'P 1'
#
loop_
_entity.id
_entity.type
_entity.pdbx_description
1 polymer ?
#
loop_
_entity_poly.entity_id
_entity_poly.type
_entity_poly.pdbx_seq_one_letter_code
_entity_poly.pdbx_strand_id
1 'polypeptide(L)' 'MSETAGMALNRLISQHEFPNQVKQDILTRLQSNQLGNDDDQAKEAYVWQQVRYLENWLMLKGE' A
#
# COMPACT_ATOMS: atom_id res chain seq x y z
N MET A 1 -5.70 -5.85 18.90
CA MET A 1 -4.49 -5.33 18.25
C MET A 1 -4.94 -4.70 16.94
N SER A 2 -4.71 -3.40 16.73
CA SER A 2 -5.04 -2.75 15.44
C SER A 2 -4.11 -3.31 14.34
N GLU A 3 -4.65 -3.62 13.17
CA GLU A 3 -3.88 -4.01 11.99
C GLU A 3 -2.93 -2.85 11.60
N THR A 4 -1.64 -3.14 11.39
CA THR A 4 -0.69 -2.13 10.90
C THR A 4 -0.85 -1.93 9.40
N ALA A 5 -0.49 -0.75 8.88
CA ALA A 5 -0.63 -0.44 7.46
C ALA A 5 0.10 -1.45 6.55
N GLY A 6 1.27 -1.96 6.99
CA GLY A 6 2.02 -2.98 6.27
C GLY A 6 1.31 -4.33 6.20
N MET A 7 0.61 -4.73 7.26
CA MET A 7 -0.21 -5.95 7.26
C MET A 7 -1.41 -5.80 6.32
N ALA A 8 -2.10 -4.65 6.36
CA ALA A 8 -3.22 -4.34 5.47
C ALA A 8 -2.82 -4.38 3.98
N LEU A 9 -1.68 -3.75 3.65
CA LEU A 9 -1.13 -3.76 2.29
C LEU A 9 -0.79 -5.18 1.82
N ASN A 10 -0.09 -5.94 2.66
CA ASN A 10 0.28 -7.31 2.32
C ASN A 10 -0.94 -8.22 2.16
N ARG A 11 -1.97 -8.01 2.99
CA ARG A 11 -3.27 -8.69 2.88
C ARG A 11 -3.92 -8.41 1.55
N LEU A 12 -4.04 -7.14 1.13
CA LEU A 12 -4.62 -6.78 -0.17
C LEU A 12 -3.86 -7.42 -1.33
N ILE A 13 -2.52 -7.28 -1.36
CA ILE A 13 -1.68 -7.82 -2.45
C ILE A 13 -1.80 -9.35 -2.55
N SER A 14 -2.01 -10.02 -1.41
CA SER A 14 -2.17 -11.47 -1.36
C SER A 14 -3.59 -11.94 -1.70
N GLN A 15 -4.60 -11.14 -1.36
CA GLN A 15 -6.02 -11.48 -1.57
C GLN A 15 -6.51 -11.17 -2.99
N HIS A 16 -5.91 -10.20 -3.68
CA HIS A 16 -6.34 -9.76 -5.01
C HIS A 16 -5.19 -9.76 -6.02
N GLU A 17 -5.51 -10.07 -7.28
CA GLU A 17 -4.57 -9.96 -8.39
C GLU A 17 -4.47 -8.53 -8.92
N PHE A 18 -3.44 -7.82 -8.46
CA PHE A 18 -3.07 -6.54 -9.05
C PHE A 18 -2.14 -6.71 -10.26
N PRO A 19 -2.28 -5.88 -11.31
CA PRO A 19 -1.34 -5.82 -12.42
C PRO A 19 0.09 -5.56 -11.94
N ASN A 20 1.07 -6.16 -12.60
CA ASN A 20 2.49 -5.95 -12.27
C ASN A 20 2.88 -4.47 -12.25
N GLN A 21 2.32 -3.65 -13.14
CA GLN A 21 2.54 -2.20 -13.15
C GLN A 21 2.12 -1.53 -11.84
N VAL A 22 0.97 -1.92 -11.28
CA VAL A 22 0.43 -1.37 -10.02
C VAL A 22 1.28 -1.81 -8.85
N LYS A 23 1.70 -3.09 -8.83
CA LYS A 23 2.60 -3.63 -7.79
C LYS A 23 3.96 -2.92 -7.79
N GLN A 24 4.55 -2.70 -8.97
CA GLN A 24 5.82 -2.00 -9.12
C GLN A 24 5.73 -0.53 -8.68
N ASP A 25 4.68 0.18 -9.09
CA ASP A 25 4.46 1.58 -8.70
C ASP A 25 4.37 1.75 -7.17
N ILE A 26 3.64 0.87 -6.49
CA ILE A 26 3.56 0.89 -5.01
C ILE A 26 4.91 0.56 -4.37
N LEU A 27 5.62 -0.45 -4.86
CA LEU A 27 6.94 -0.80 -4.32
C LEU A 27 7.93 0.37 -4.45
N THR A 28 7.96 1.04 -5.59
CA THR A 28 8.81 2.22 -5.81
C THR A 28 8.45 3.36 -4.85
N ARG A 29 7.15 3.63 -4.65
CA ARG A 29 6.66 4.66 -3.72
C ARG A 29 7.06 4.36 -2.27
N LEU A 30 6.88 3.11 -1.84
CA LEU A 30 7.25 2.68 -0.50
C LEU A 30 8.75 2.77 -0.25
N GLN A 31 9.57 2.34 -1.21
CA GLN A 31 11.03 2.46 -1.12
C GLN A 31 11.48 3.92 -1.09
N SER A 32 10.88 4.79 -1.91
CA SER A 32 11.20 6.22 -1.91
C SER A 32 10.86 6.91 -0.57
N ASN A 33 9.76 6.52 0.07
CA ASN A 33 9.38 7.08 1.38
C ASN A 33 10.25 6.55 2.52
N GLN A 34 10.72 5.30 2.44
CA GLN A 34 11.65 4.73 3.43
C GLN A 34 13.02 5.43 3.44
N LEU A 35 13.47 5.94 2.29
CA LEU A 35 14.78 6.60 2.17
C LEU A 35 14.80 8.06 2.69
N GLY A 36 13.64 8.69 2.84
CA GLY A 36 13.54 10.13 3.13
C GLY A 36 12.87 10.50 4.46
N ASN A 37 12.32 9.53 5.20
CA ASN A 37 11.54 9.79 6.41
C ASN A 37 11.99 8.87 7.54
N ASP A 38 12.54 9.43 8.62
CA ASP A 38 12.89 8.68 9.83
C ASP A 38 11.69 8.50 10.79
N ASP A 39 10.59 9.21 10.55
CA ASP A 39 9.40 9.19 11.40
C ASP A 39 8.51 7.96 11.09
N ASP A 40 8.35 7.07 12.06
CA ASP A 40 7.57 5.84 11.89
C ASP A 40 6.07 6.08 11.74
N GLN A 41 5.51 7.17 12.31
CA GLN A 41 4.11 7.53 12.08
C GLN A 41 3.90 8.03 10.65
N ALA A 42 4.83 8.82 10.12
CA ALA A 42 4.78 9.28 8.73
C ALA A 42 4.91 8.11 7.74
N LYS A 43 5.78 7.12 8.04
CA LYS A 43 5.87 5.88 7.25
C LYS A 43 4.55 5.11 7.26
N GLU A 44 3.95 4.91 8.43
CA GLU A 44 2.69 4.17 8.54
C GLU A 44 1.55 4.89 7.80
N ALA A 45 1.44 6.22 7.94
CA ALA A 45 0.46 7.02 7.22
C ALA A 45 0.65 6.92 5.69
N TYR A 46 1.91 6.90 5.23
CA TYR A 46 2.21 6.75 3.81
C TYR A 46 1.82 5.36 3.26
N VAL A 47 2.05 4.31 4.04
CA VAL A 47 1.62 2.95 3.67
C VAL A 47 0.09 2.90 3.60
N TRP A 48 -0.63 3.51 4.54
CA TRP A 48 -2.10 3.61 4.51
C TRP A 48 -2.62 4.31 3.25
N GLN A 49 -1.90 5.30 2.72
CA GLN A 49 -2.26 5.91 1.43
C GLN A 49 -2.19 4.91 0.27
N GLN A 50 -1.19 4.02 0.26
CA GLN A 50 -1.08 2.98 -0.76
C GLN A 50 -2.18 1.91 -0.62
N VAL A 51 -2.56 1.57 0.62
CA VAL A 51 -3.70 0.67 0.90
C VAL A 51 -4.98 1.26 0.29
N ARG A 52 -5.33 2.51 0.61
CA ARG A 52 -6.53 3.16 0.07
C ARG A 52 -6.53 3.27 -1.45
N TYR A 53 -5.35 3.49 -2.04
CA TYR A 53 -5.20 3.51 -3.49
C TYR A 53 -5.54 2.15 -4.11
N LEU A 54 -5.06 1.05 -3.54
CA LEU A 54 -5.40 -0.31 -3.98
C LEU A 54 -6.88 -0.63 -3.77
N GLU A 55 -7.44 -0.27 -2.62
CA GLU A 55 -8.87 -0.46 -2.33
C GLU A 55 -9.75 0.27 -3.34
N ASN A 56 -9.41 1.53 -3.65
CA ASN A 56 -10.13 2.30 -4.67
C ASN A 56 -9.94 1.70 -6.08
N TRP A 57 -8.75 1.17 -6.39
CA TRP A 57 -8.52 0.49 -7.65
C TRP A 57 -9.40 -0.76 -7.81
N LEU A 58 -9.55 -1.55 -6.75
CA LEU A 58 -10.46 -2.71 -6.72
C LEU A 58 -11.91 -2.27 -6.90
N MET A 59 -12.34 -1.23 -6.17
CA MET A 59 -13.69 -0.69 -6.27
C MET A 59 -14.02 -0.20 -7.69
N LEU A 60 -13.07 0.47 -8.37
CA LEU A 60 -13.23 0.94 -9.74
C LEU A 60 -13.27 -0.20 -10.78
N LYS A 61 -12.73 -1.38 -10.45
CA LYS A 61 -12.79 -2.57 -11.30
C LYS A 61 -14.10 -3.34 -11.17
N GLY A 62 -14.96 -3.01 -10.20
CA GLY A 62 -16.30 -3.56 -10.08
C GLY A 62 -16.33 -4.99 -9.57
N GLU A 63 -15.54 -5.30 -8.53
CA GLU A 63 -15.93 -6.32 -7.55
C GLU A 63 -16.92 -5.73 -6.54
#